data_AF-A0A0N7K0K4-F1
#
_entry.id   AF-A0A0N7K0K4-F1
#
_cell.length_a   1.000
_cell.length_b   1.000
_cell.length_c   1.000
_cell.angle_alpha   90.00
_cell.angle_beta   90.00
_cell.angle_gamma   90.00
#
_symmetry.space_group_name_H-M   'P 1'
#
loop_
_entity.id
_entity.type
_entity.pdbx_description
1 polymer ?
#
loop_
_entity_poly.entity_id
_entity_poly.type
_entity_poly.pdbx_seq_one_letter_code
_entity_poly.pdbx_strand_id
1 'polypeptide(L)'
;MTAVDTPAAGRPARTAASVPGFATAAWDLYRAGWTSGFPLPRGKKSPPPCGVTGGGRTVPSGADIAEWIHMAPRGNIGIGMSHRVAVDCDDYEKGGVVKRGAATLSAIEADTGVSFPATFKITSRGDDVSGKYLGLVPDGVELVGALPGVELIQHWHRYAVAPPSINPDSGGSIFEWRADARPDPATPGVRLDRIPRPADPPMLPAELVAALRRDGERGTPLEVSREDWAGFFNGMPRGYDGVVCTAVRRRFRAAVLAARGQTGTSRRRDAAAHAAAAALRRQGHLGVSAALQRLAEVYSTSVADRASEGAAHREFLRMIGRRAVGQILAEPTDPEARERGCLCAEGMAALLIATGDPVEFAEGFG
;
A
#
# COMPACT_ATOMS: atom_id res chain seq x y z
N MET A 1 30.60 45.00 30.34
CA MET A 1 30.79 43.58 29.99
C MET A 1 29.45 43.00 29.56
N THR A 2 29.15 43.10 28.27
CA THR A 2 27.96 42.50 27.66
C THR A 2 28.44 41.29 26.87
N ALA A 3 28.15 40.09 27.39
CA ALA A 3 28.43 38.84 26.69
C ALA A 3 27.41 38.69 25.56
N VAL A 4 27.92 38.57 24.34
CA VAL A 4 27.17 38.31 23.13
C VAL A 4 26.83 36.82 23.11
N ASP A 5 25.54 36.49 23.04
CA ASP A 5 25.05 35.13 22.87
C ASP A 5 25.48 34.58 21.51
N THR A 6 26.28 33.51 21.54
CA THR A 6 26.65 32.72 20.37
C THR A 6 25.45 31.86 19.95
N PRO A 7 25.01 31.87 18.69
CA PRO A 7 23.90 31.04 18.24
C PRO A 7 24.28 29.56 18.32
N ALA A 8 23.37 28.76 18.89
CA ALA A 8 23.54 27.31 19.04
C ALA A 8 23.84 26.66 17.69
N ALA A 9 24.95 25.91 17.63
CA ALA A 9 25.39 25.19 16.45
C ALA A 9 24.30 24.21 15.96
N GLY A 10 23.90 24.35 14.70
CA GLY A 10 22.96 23.45 14.04
C GLY A 10 23.43 22.00 14.12
N ARG A 11 22.55 21.11 14.55
CA ARG A 11 22.82 19.66 14.64
C ARG A 11 23.16 19.13 13.23
N PRO A 12 24.24 18.34 13.05
CA PRO A 12 24.65 17.87 11.74
C PRO A 12 23.56 17.02 11.08
N ALA A 13 23.44 17.15 9.75
CA ALA A 13 22.54 16.37 8.93
C ALA A 13 22.84 14.87 9.11
N ARG A 14 21.80 14.07 9.39
CA ARG A 14 21.92 12.62 9.54
C ARG A 14 22.25 12.00 8.19
N THR A 15 23.38 11.32 8.06
CA THR A 15 23.73 10.56 6.86
C THR A 15 22.77 9.38 6.69
N ALA A 16 22.45 8.98 5.46
CA ALA A 16 21.53 7.89 5.16
C ALA A 16 21.86 6.57 5.90
N ALA A 17 23.16 6.31 6.15
CA ALA A 17 23.64 5.13 6.89
C ALA A 17 23.25 5.13 8.39
N SER A 18 22.95 6.29 8.98
CA SER A 18 22.59 6.47 10.40
C SER A 18 21.08 6.55 10.65
N VAL A 19 20.27 6.42 9.60
CA VAL A 19 18.81 6.51 9.69
C VAL A 19 18.25 5.19 10.23
N PRO A 20 17.40 5.20 11.27
CA PRO A 20 16.88 3.98 11.86
C PRO A 20 15.96 3.34 10.83
N GLY A 21 16.09 2.04 10.62
CA GLY A 21 15.24 1.31 9.69
C GLY A 21 13.96 0.82 10.33
N PHE A 22 13.21 0.01 9.57
CA PHE A 22 12.00 -0.66 10.04
C PHE A 22 12.19 -1.36 11.40
N ALA A 23 13.31 -2.06 11.63
CA ALA A 23 13.57 -2.77 12.88
C ALA A 23 13.50 -1.87 14.12
N THR A 24 14.00 -0.64 14.02
CA THR A 24 14.00 0.30 15.14
C THR A 24 12.64 0.95 15.34
N ALA A 25 11.94 1.28 14.25
CA ALA A 25 10.72 2.07 14.31
C ALA A 25 9.44 1.25 14.47
N ALA A 26 9.42 -0.02 14.06
CA ALA A 26 8.20 -0.82 13.97
C ALA A 26 7.47 -0.96 15.32
N TRP A 27 8.21 -1.25 16.40
CA TRP A 27 7.59 -1.36 17.72
C TRP A 27 7.19 -0.02 18.31
N ASP A 28 7.90 1.06 17.99
CA ASP A 28 7.54 2.40 18.45
C ASP A 28 6.25 2.88 17.77
N LEU A 29 6.10 2.62 16.47
CA LEU A 29 4.85 2.82 15.74
C LEU A 29 3.72 1.99 16.33
N TYR A 30 3.95 0.70 16.57
CA TYR A 30 2.95 -0.19 17.14
C TYR A 30 2.50 0.29 18.53
N ARG A 31 3.44 0.65 19.42
CA ARG A 31 3.15 1.19 20.77
C ARG A 31 2.43 2.54 20.73
N ALA A 32 2.71 3.37 19.72
CA ALA A 32 1.98 4.61 19.48
C ALA A 32 0.55 4.37 18.95
N GLY A 33 0.21 3.14 18.54
CA GLY A 33 -1.10 2.72 18.04
C GLY A 33 -1.16 2.48 16.53
N TRP A 34 -0.06 2.67 15.79
CA TRP A 34 0.03 2.41 14.35
C TRP A 34 0.23 0.91 14.10
N THR A 35 -0.86 0.15 14.17
CA THR A 35 -0.83 -1.33 14.06
C THR A 35 -0.64 -1.86 12.63
N SER A 36 -0.78 -1.01 11.60
CA SER A 36 -0.65 -1.39 10.20
C SER A 36 0.68 -0.94 9.56
N GLY A 37 1.77 -0.95 10.33
CA GLY A 37 3.11 -0.68 9.85
C GLY A 37 3.75 -1.89 9.15
N PHE A 38 4.46 -1.67 8.05
CA PHE A 38 5.15 -2.73 7.29
C PHE A 38 6.43 -2.20 6.61
N PRO A 39 7.42 -3.07 6.33
CA PRO A 39 8.66 -2.64 5.70
C PRO A 39 8.48 -2.37 4.21
N LEU A 40 9.26 -1.45 3.68
CA LEU A 40 9.50 -1.22 2.26
C LEU A 40 11.00 -1.41 2.00
N PRO A 41 11.43 -1.72 0.76
CA PRO A 41 12.85 -1.75 0.47
C PRO A 41 13.51 -0.42 0.86
N ARG A 42 14.72 -0.50 1.39
CA ARG A 42 15.44 0.67 1.89
C ARG A 42 15.59 1.73 0.79
N GLY A 43 15.25 2.98 1.11
CA GLY A 43 15.33 4.08 0.14
C GLY A 43 14.32 3.99 -1.00
N LYS A 44 13.35 3.07 -0.95
CA LYS A 44 12.26 2.97 -1.92
C LYS A 44 10.90 3.21 -1.27
N LYS A 45 9.92 3.59 -2.08
CA LYS A 45 8.52 3.77 -1.66
C LYS A 45 7.66 2.54 -1.97
N SER A 46 8.22 1.56 -2.68
CA SER A 46 7.56 0.36 -3.20
C SER A 46 8.61 -0.74 -3.50
N PRO A 47 8.18 -2.01 -3.67
CA PRO A 47 6.84 -2.54 -3.39
C PRO A 47 6.60 -2.79 -1.88
N PRO A 48 5.33 -2.80 -1.43
CA PRO A 48 4.96 -3.26 -0.09
C PRO A 48 4.99 -4.79 0.02
N PRO A 49 5.01 -5.35 1.25
CA PRO A 49 4.78 -6.75 1.47
C PRO A 49 3.42 -7.18 0.93
N CYS A 50 3.35 -8.43 0.50
CA CYS A 50 2.16 -9.00 -0.09
C CYS A 50 0.94 -8.94 0.84
N GLY A 51 -0.13 -8.27 0.40
CA GLY A 51 -1.46 -8.38 1.02
C GLY A 51 -1.74 -7.37 2.13
N VAL A 52 -0.81 -6.43 2.35
CA VAL A 52 -0.94 -5.39 3.37
C VAL A 52 -1.54 -4.08 2.80
N THR A 53 -1.77 -4.01 1.49
CA THR A 53 -2.30 -2.83 0.78
C THR A 53 -3.45 -3.21 -0.15
N GLY A 54 -4.29 -2.23 -0.54
CA GLY A 54 -5.43 -2.41 -1.43
C GLY A 54 -6.72 -2.92 -0.75
N GLY A 55 -7.78 -3.06 -1.55
CA GLY A 55 -9.08 -3.58 -1.11
C GLY A 55 -9.00 -5.05 -0.71
N GLY A 56 -9.26 -5.37 0.56
CA GLY A 56 -9.16 -6.73 1.10
C GLY A 56 -7.85 -7.05 1.82
N ARG A 57 -7.04 -6.04 2.18
CA ARG A 57 -5.81 -6.22 2.97
C ARG A 57 -6.07 -6.89 4.32
N THR A 58 -5.08 -7.63 4.81
CA THR A 58 -5.02 -8.08 6.21
C THR A 58 -4.29 -7.05 7.06
N VAL A 59 -4.82 -6.74 8.24
CA VAL A 59 -4.07 -5.98 9.25
C VAL A 59 -2.91 -6.85 9.71
N PRO A 60 -1.65 -6.39 9.63
CA PRO A 60 -0.51 -7.13 10.14
C PRO A 60 -0.69 -7.51 11.62
N SER A 61 -0.37 -8.75 11.95
CA SER A 61 -0.27 -9.19 13.35
C SER A 61 1.10 -8.79 13.93
N GLY A 62 1.22 -8.85 15.27
CA GLY A 62 2.53 -8.70 15.92
C GLY A 62 3.57 -9.71 15.46
N ALA A 63 3.14 -10.92 15.05
CA ALA A 63 4.03 -11.93 14.48
C ALA A 63 4.50 -11.54 13.06
N ASP A 64 3.61 -11.01 12.21
CA ASP A 64 4.01 -10.49 10.89
C ASP A 64 5.05 -9.35 11.07
N ILE A 65 4.85 -8.46 12.05
CA ILE A 65 5.80 -7.37 12.35
C ILE A 65 7.15 -7.94 12.82
N ALA A 66 7.16 -8.89 13.75
CA ALA A 66 8.39 -9.51 14.25
C ALA A 66 9.18 -10.21 13.14
N GLU A 67 8.49 -10.93 12.25
CA GLU A 67 9.11 -11.56 11.07
C GLU A 67 9.74 -10.50 10.16
N TRP A 68 9.03 -9.42 9.86
CA TRP A 68 9.53 -8.34 9.01
C TRP A 68 10.71 -7.56 9.59
N ILE A 69 10.80 -7.43 10.91
CA ILE A 69 11.96 -6.84 11.58
C ILE A 69 13.23 -7.62 11.23
N HIS A 70 13.16 -8.95 11.18
CA HIS A 70 14.29 -9.79 10.80
C HIS A 70 14.57 -9.77 9.29
N MET A 71 13.51 -9.78 8.47
CA MET A 71 13.66 -9.86 7.00
C MET A 71 14.10 -8.55 6.35
N ALA A 72 13.67 -7.40 6.89
CA ALA A 72 13.90 -6.09 6.29
C ALA A 72 14.28 -5.04 7.35
N PRO A 73 15.32 -5.26 8.17
CA PRO A 73 15.61 -4.44 9.35
C PRO A 73 15.91 -2.98 9.00
N ARG A 74 16.51 -2.74 7.83
CA ARG A 74 16.87 -1.40 7.34
C ARG A 74 15.84 -0.82 6.36
N GLY A 75 14.69 -1.46 6.21
CA GLY A 75 13.65 -1.04 5.28
C GLY A 75 13.10 0.34 5.61
N ASN A 76 12.58 1.01 4.57
CA ASN A 76 11.64 2.11 4.76
C ASN A 76 10.35 1.55 5.40
N ILE A 77 9.43 2.43 5.77
CA ILE A 77 8.22 2.08 6.51
C ILE A 77 7.01 2.59 5.73
N GLY A 78 6.07 1.68 5.45
CA GLY A 78 4.71 2.01 5.04
C GLY A 78 3.75 1.89 6.21
N ILE A 79 2.75 2.77 6.27
CA ILE A 79 1.64 2.70 7.22
C ILE A 79 0.29 2.72 6.49
N GLY A 80 -0.58 1.78 6.83
CA GLY A 80 -1.98 1.79 6.39
C GLY A 80 -2.82 2.88 7.08
N MET A 81 -3.85 3.40 6.40
CA MET A 81 -4.64 4.52 6.90
C MET A 81 -5.85 4.13 7.77
N SER A 82 -6.39 2.91 7.70
CA SER A 82 -7.61 2.49 8.46
C SER A 82 -8.73 3.56 8.50
N HIS A 83 -9.14 4.07 9.67
CA HIS A 83 -10.19 5.11 9.83
C HIS A 83 -9.67 6.55 9.58
N ARG A 84 -8.48 6.69 9.00
CA ARG A 84 -7.83 7.96 8.69
C ARG A 84 -7.79 8.17 7.18
N VAL A 85 -7.57 9.42 6.83
CA VAL A 85 -7.14 9.85 5.51
C VAL A 85 -5.80 10.58 5.63
N ALA A 86 -4.92 10.39 4.66
CA ALA A 86 -3.79 11.26 4.41
C ALA A 86 -4.09 12.07 3.14
N VAL A 87 -4.28 13.38 3.30
CA VAL A 87 -4.38 14.34 2.19
C VAL A 87 -2.95 14.60 1.70
N ASP A 88 -2.51 13.87 0.69
CA ASP A 88 -1.18 14.02 0.07
C ASP A 88 -1.23 15.18 -0.91
N CYS A 89 -0.86 16.36 -0.42
CA CYS A 89 -0.75 17.56 -1.21
C CYS A 89 0.62 17.59 -1.89
N ASP A 90 0.65 17.59 -3.21
CA ASP A 90 1.85 17.84 -4.00
C ASP A 90 1.82 19.28 -4.54
N ASP A 91 2.70 20.13 -4.03
CA ASP A 91 2.85 21.50 -4.52
C ASP A 91 4.31 21.75 -4.88
N TYR A 92 4.61 21.62 -6.17
CA TYR A 92 5.97 21.77 -6.69
C TYR A 92 6.00 21.93 -8.21
N GLU A 93 7.08 22.52 -8.69
CA GLU A 93 7.49 22.50 -10.09
C GLU A 93 8.72 21.59 -10.24
N LYS A 94 8.61 20.54 -11.05
CA LYS A 94 9.73 19.63 -11.34
C LYS A 94 9.65 19.11 -12.76
N GLY A 95 10.71 19.33 -13.53
CA GLY A 95 10.83 18.80 -14.89
C GLY A 95 9.72 19.25 -15.84
N GLY A 96 9.26 20.51 -15.71
CA GLY A 96 8.16 21.07 -16.50
C GLY A 96 6.76 20.64 -16.04
N VAL A 97 6.64 19.76 -15.05
CA VAL A 97 5.37 19.42 -14.41
C VAL A 97 5.15 20.35 -13.23
N VAL A 98 4.09 21.15 -13.31
CA VAL A 98 3.63 22.03 -12.24
C VAL A 98 2.47 21.35 -11.52
N LYS A 99 2.65 21.02 -10.24
CA LYS A 99 1.57 20.59 -9.35
C LYS A 99 1.22 21.72 -8.39
N ARG A 100 -0.08 21.99 -8.26
CA ARG A 100 -0.63 23.07 -7.42
C ARG A 100 -1.64 22.52 -6.42
N GLY A 101 -1.22 21.53 -5.63
CA GLY A 101 -2.09 20.87 -4.67
C GLY A 101 -2.71 21.85 -3.65
N ALA A 102 -1.95 22.86 -3.22
CA ALA A 102 -2.44 23.84 -2.25
C ALA A 102 -3.60 24.66 -2.83
N ALA A 103 -3.48 25.09 -4.08
CA ALA A 103 -4.55 25.83 -4.76
C ALA A 103 -5.84 25.02 -4.91
N THR A 104 -5.71 23.70 -5.18
CA THR A 104 -6.87 22.79 -5.22
C THR A 104 -7.56 22.70 -3.86
N LEU A 105 -6.80 22.61 -2.77
CA LEU A 105 -7.36 22.56 -1.42
C LEU A 105 -8.00 23.90 -1.04
N SER A 106 -7.37 25.03 -1.34
CA SER A 106 -7.95 26.36 -1.11
C SER A 106 -9.24 26.61 -1.88
N ALA A 107 -9.37 26.08 -3.11
CA ALA A 107 -10.62 26.16 -3.87
C ALA A 107 -11.75 25.41 -3.16
N ILE A 108 -11.46 24.21 -2.62
CA ILE A 108 -12.44 23.44 -1.85
C ILE A 108 -12.84 24.21 -0.58
N GLU A 109 -11.89 24.79 0.15
CA GLU A 109 -12.19 25.60 1.34
C GLU A 109 -13.08 26.80 1.02
N ALA A 110 -12.85 27.45 -0.12
CA ALA A 110 -13.68 28.56 -0.59
C ALA A 110 -15.10 28.09 -0.97
N ASP A 111 -15.21 26.96 -1.67
CA ASP A 111 -16.49 26.38 -2.09
C ASP A 111 -17.32 25.88 -0.89
N THR A 112 -16.68 25.30 0.13
CA THR A 112 -17.37 24.80 1.33
C THR A 112 -17.53 25.86 2.41
N GLY A 113 -16.79 26.96 2.35
CA GLY A 113 -16.73 27.99 3.39
C GLY A 113 -16.04 27.55 4.68
N VAL A 114 -15.27 26.45 4.65
CA VAL A 114 -14.63 25.83 5.82
C VAL A 114 -13.20 25.42 5.49
N SER A 115 -12.25 25.78 6.35
CA SER A 115 -10.83 25.44 6.16
C SER A 115 -10.49 24.01 6.61
N PHE A 116 -9.48 23.42 5.98
CA PHE A 116 -8.81 22.22 6.49
C PHE A 116 -8.20 22.55 7.87
N PRO A 117 -8.40 21.68 8.87
CA PRO A 117 -7.87 21.91 10.20
C PRO A 117 -6.35 21.77 10.23
N ALA A 118 -5.70 22.52 11.13
CA ALA A 118 -4.30 22.26 11.46
C ALA A 118 -4.15 20.85 12.03
N THR A 119 -3.14 20.12 11.57
CA THR A 119 -3.02 18.69 11.82
C THR A 119 -1.57 18.19 11.77
N PHE A 120 -1.41 16.88 11.94
CA PHE A 120 -0.15 16.18 11.75
C PHE A 120 0.17 16.03 10.26
N LYS A 121 1.43 16.28 9.91
CA LYS A 121 1.96 16.17 8.55
C LYS A 121 3.13 15.20 8.50
N ILE A 122 3.16 14.37 7.46
CA ILE A 122 4.33 13.60 7.06
C ILE A 122 4.97 14.26 5.84
N THR A 123 6.22 14.68 5.94
CA THR A 123 6.95 15.30 4.81
C THR A 123 8.44 15.00 4.89
N SER A 124 9.15 15.07 3.77
CA SER A 124 10.63 15.05 3.75
C SER A 124 11.22 16.37 3.23
N ARG A 125 10.39 17.38 3.01
CA ARG A 125 10.75 18.65 2.37
C ARG A 125 10.77 19.84 3.34
N GLY A 126 10.79 19.57 4.64
CA GLY A 126 10.82 20.62 5.67
C GLY A 126 9.54 21.45 5.69
N ASP A 127 9.68 22.77 5.54
CA ASP A 127 8.59 23.74 5.64
C ASP A 127 7.78 23.90 4.34
N ASP A 128 8.10 23.14 3.30
CA ASP A 128 7.38 23.11 2.02
C ASP A 128 5.92 22.67 2.19
N VAL A 129 4.99 23.23 1.40
CA VAL A 129 3.56 22.86 1.47
C VAL A 129 3.31 21.40 1.12
N SER A 130 4.18 20.76 0.33
CA SER A 130 4.02 19.35 -0.02
C SER A 130 4.12 18.45 1.20
N GLY A 131 3.18 17.52 1.32
CA GLY A 131 3.15 16.57 2.41
C GLY A 131 1.80 15.89 2.59
N LYS A 132 1.77 14.92 3.49
CA LYS A 132 0.59 14.13 3.82
C LYS A 132 -0.01 14.67 5.10
N TYR A 133 -1.10 15.41 4.98
CA TYR A 133 -1.84 15.97 6.10
C TYR A 133 -2.84 14.93 6.60
N LEU A 134 -2.71 14.52 7.84
CA LEU A 134 -3.53 13.45 8.41
C LEU A 134 -4.89 14.00 8.87
N GLY A 135 -5.94 13.23 8.70
CA GLY A 135 -7.27 13.54 9.24
C GLY A 135 -8.02 12.28 9.59
N LEU A 136 -9.02 12.42 10.45
CA LEU A 136 -10.02 11.39 10.68
C LEU A 136 -11.23 11.65 9.78
N VAL A 137 -11.87 10.57 9.34
CA VAL A 137 -13.15 10.62 8.64
C VAL A 137 -14.17 9.78 9.40
N PRO A 138 -15.47 10.08 9.32
CA PRO A 138 -16.48 9.24 9.94
C PRO A 138 -16.43 7.82 9.39
N ASP A 139 -16.80 6.84 10.22
CA ASP A 139 -16.79 5.44 9.82
C ASP A 139 -17.71 5.19 8.61
N GLY A 140 -17.20 4.39 7.66
CA GLY A 140 -17.93 4.04 6.44
C GLY A 140 -17.97 5.14 5.38
N VAL A 141 -17.38 6.31 5.64
CA VAL A 141 -17.19 7.34 4.61
C VAL A 141 -16.01 6.97 3.72
N GLU A 142 -16.24 7.02 2.41
CA GLU A 142 -15.20 6.92 1.39
C GLU A 142 -15.13 8.25 0.64
N LEU A 143 -13.93 8.82 0.58
CA LEU A 143 -13.65 10.03 -0.21
C LEU A 143 -13.15 9.65 -1.61
N VAL A 144 -13.17 10.60 -2.54
CA VAL A 144 -12.55 10.46 -3.87
C VAL A 144 -11.08 10.06 -3.75
N GLY A 145 -10.52 9.37 -4.75
CA GLY A 145 -9.14 8.88 -4.67
C GLY A 145 -8.08 9.96 -4.92
N ALA A 146 -8.37 10.89 -5.82
CA ALA A 146 -7.45 11.93 -6.25
C ALA A 146 -8.21 13.15 -6.80
N LEU A 147 -7.54 14.29 -6.73
CA LEU A 147 -7.90 15.60 -7.27
C LEU A 147 -6.64 16.17 -7.94
N PRO A 148 -6.73 17.28 -8.70
CA PRO A 148 -5.55 17.91 -9.29
C PRO A 148 -4.48 18.24 -8.23
N GLY A 149 -3.33 17.58 -8.29
CA GLY A 149 -2.22 17.79 -7.35
C GLY A 149 -2.46 17.31 -5.91
N VAL A 150 -3.55 16.58 -5.65
CA VAL A 150 -3.88 16.07 -4.31
C VAL A 150 -4.31 14.60 -4.41
N GLU A 151 -3.72 13.73 -3.61
CA GLU A 151 -4.16 12.33 -3.46
C GLU A 151 -4.78 12.12 -2.07
N LEU A 152 -5.99 11.57 -1.99
CA LEU A 152 -6.62 11.23 -0.71
C LEU A 152 -6.30 9.77 -0.39
N ILE A 153 -5.20 9.56 0.31
CA ILE A 153 -4.72 8.23 0.68
C ILE A 153 -5.63 7.71 1.80
N GLN A 154 -6.43 6.73 1.44
CA GLN A 154 -7.38 6.07 2.33
C GLN A 154 -7.07 4.58 2.40
N HIS A 155 -7.69 3.91 3.35
CA HIS A 155 -7.28 2.56 3.69
C HIS A 155 -7.43 1.54 2.56
N TRP A 156 -8.46 1.66 1.74
CA TRP A 156 -8.71 0.76 0.60
C TRP A 156 -7.86 1.08 -0.64
N HIS A 157 -7.17 2.22 -0.68
CA HIS A 157 -6.39 2.66 -1.82
C HIS A 157 -4.89 2.36 -1.64
N ARG A 158 -4.20 3.15 -0.82
CA ARG A 158 -2.74 3.10 -0.64
C ARG A 158 -2.33 3.27 0.82
N TYR A 159 -1.05 3.49 1.04
CA TYR A 159 -0.39 3.68 2.32
C TYR A 159 0.44 4.96 2.29
N ALA A 160 0.73 5.52 3.46
CA ALA A 160 1.70 6.58 3.59
C ALA A 160 3.09 5.99 3.89
N VAL A 161 4.14 6.56 3.29
CA VAL A 161 5.51 6.28 3.72
C VAL A 161 5.77 7.11 4.97
N ALA A 162 6.10 6.45 6.08
CA ALA A 162 6.21 7.09 7.40
C ALA A 162 7.67 7.40 7.79
N PRO A 163 7.89 8.41 8.64
CA PRO A 163 9.17 8.61 9.32
C PRO A 163 9.60 7.36 10.12
N PRO A 164 10.90 7.07 10.22
CA PRO A 164 12.05 7.79 9.63
C PRO A 164 12.48 7.28 8.24
N SER A 165 11.56 6.96 7.33
CA SER A 165 11.91 6.49 5.96
C SER A 165 12.73 7.51 5.16
N ILE A 166 13.50 7.01 4.21
CA ILE A 166 14.28 7.81 3.24
C ILE A 166 13.43 8.07 1.99
N ASN A 167 13.35 9.32 1.53
CA ASN A 167 12.68 9.72 0.31
C ASN A 167 13.66 9.75 -0.89
N PRO A 168 13.59 8.79 -1.84
CA PRO A 168 14.46 8.80 -3.02
C PRO A 168 14.24 10.02 -3.92
N ASP A 169 13.02 10.55 -3.99
CA ASP A 169 12.66 11.63 -4.92
C ASP A 169 13.13 13.01 -4.47
N SER A 170 13.63 13.09 -3.24
CA SER A 170 14.06 14.31 -2.55
C SER A 170 15.49 14.15 -2.03
N GLY A 171 16.37 13.61 -2.88
CA GLY A 171 17.81 13.52 -2.62
C GLY A 171 18.21 12.66 -1.42
N GLY A 172 17.35 11.72 -1.00
CA GLY A 172 17.60 10.90 0.18
C GLY A 172 17.28 11.58 1.52
N SER A 173 16.55 12.70 1.50
CA SER A 173 15.98 13.31 2.72
C SER A 173 15.10 12.34 3.49
N ILE A 174 14.98 12.56 4.79
CA ILE A 174 14.25 11.68 5.70
C ILE A 174 12.85 12.25 5.90
N PHE A 175 11.83 11.39 5.86
CA PHE A 175 10.48 11.78 6.27
C PHE A 175 10.46 12.12 7.76
N GLU A 176 9.75 13.18 8.13
CA GLU A 176 9.55 13.63 9.50
C GLU A 176 8.06 13.86 9.82
N TRP A 177 7.74 13.78 11.11
CA TRP A 177 6.44 14.13 11.65
C TRP A 177 6.43 15.62 12.00
N ARG A 178 5.37 16.32 11.62
CA ARG A 178 5.09 17.71 12.05
C ARG A 178 3.70 17.78 12.67
N ALA A 179 3.51 18.66 13.65
CA ALA A 179 2.21 19.01 14.23
C ALA A 179 1.80 20.42 13.78
N ASP A 180 0.53 20.76 14.01
CA ASP A 180 -0.04 22.09 13.76
C ASP A 180 0.20 22.60 12.34
N ALA A 181 0.28 21.69 11.36
CA ALA A 181 0.51 22.00 9.96
C ALA A 181 -0.83 22.14 9.22
N ARG A 182 -0.93 23.08 8.29
CA ARG A 182 -2.02 23.15 7.31
C ARG A 182 -1.46 23.07 5.89
N PRO A 183 -2.26 22.69 4.89
CA PRO A 183 -1.85 22.67 3.50
C PRO A 183 -1.76 24.08 2.90
N ASP A 184 -1.06 24.99 3.59
CA ASP A 184 -0.82 26.36 3.17
C ASP A 184 0.63 26.78 3.50
N PRO A 185 1.19 27.78 2.81
CA PRO A 185 2.56 28.23 3.05
C PRO A 185 2.78 28.93 4.40
N ALA A 186 1.73 29.49 5.01
CA ALA A 186 1.82 30.24 6.25
C ALA A 186 1.93 29.33 7.48
N THR A 187 1.54 28.06 7.35
CA THR A 187 1.40 27.12 8.46
C THR A 187 2.16 25.81 8.18
N PRO A 188 3.50 25.84 8.07
CA PRO A 188 4.32 24.66 7.72
C PRO A 188 4.31 23.54 8.78
N GLY A 189 3.93 23.90 10.01
CA GLY A 189 3.88 23.01 11.17
C GLY A 189 5.22 22.83 11.89
N VAL A 190 5.16 22.38 13.14
CA VAL A 190 6.30 22.21 14.04
C VAL A 190 6.80 20.77 14.00
N ARG A 191 8.10 20.58 13.80
CA ARG A 191 8.74 19.25 13.80
C ARG A 191 8.60 18.56 15.16
N LEU A 192 8.19 17.29 15.12
CA LEU A 192 8.09 16.43 16.31
C LEU A 192 9.31 15.51 16.44
N ASP A 193 9.69 15.26 17.69
CA ASP A 193 10.67 14.25 18.09
C ASP A 193 10.02 12.92 18.51
N ARG A 194 8.69 12.88 18.57
CA ARG A 194 7.86 11.72 18.91
C ARG A 194 6.95 11.29 17.77
N ILE A 195 6.48 10.05 17.83
CA ILE A 195 5.45 9.52 16.94
C ILE A 195 4.07 10.02 17.46
N PRO A 196 3.25 10.68 16.63
CA PRO A 196 1.89 11.04 17.00
C PRO A 196 1.00 9.80 17.08
N ARG A 197 -0.03 9.82 17.93
CA ARG A 197 -0.97 8.69 17.98
C ARG A 197 -1.89 8.75 16.76
N PRO A 198 -2.32 7.61 16.21
CA PRO A 198 -3.24 7.56 15.07
C PRO A 198 -4.62 8.20 15.32
N ALA A 199 -4.96 8.50 16.57
CA ALA A 199 -6.20 9.16 16.97
C ALA A 199 -6.02 10.67 17.26
N ASP A 200 -4.78 11.17 17.25
CA ASP A 200 -4.50 12.59 17.51
C ASP A 200 -4.93 13.53 16.36
N PRO A 201 -4.92 13.14 15.06
CA PRO A 201 -5.42 14.01 14.00
C PRO A 201 -6.89 14.42 14.21
N PRO A 202 -7.29 15.64 13.81
CA PRO A 202 -8.67 16.09 13.93
C PRO A 202 -9.58 15.34 12.96
N MET A 203 -10.85 15.22 13.34
CA MET A 203 -11.92 14.88 12.39
C MET A 203 -12.02 15.97 11.33
N LEU A 204 -12.09 15.58 10.06
CA LEU A 204 -12.36 16.53 8.99
C LEU A 204 -13.77 17.14 9.19
N PRO A 205 -13.92 18.47 9.04
CA PRO A 205 -15.22 19.13 9.04
C PRO A 205 -16.22 18.46 8.10
N ALA A 206 -17.50 18.43 8.49
CA ALA A 206 -18.53 17.70 7.78
C ALA A 206 -18.73 18.20 6.34
N GLU A 207 -18.54 19.50 6.12
CA GLU A 207 -18.64 20.18 4.83
C GLU A 207 -17.53 19.72 3.89
N LEU A 208 -16.29 19.64 4.39
CA LEU A 208 -15.15 19.10 3.63
C LEU A 208 -15.34 17.61 3.33
N VAL A 209 -15.84 16.85 4.30
CA VAL A 209 -16.17 15.43 4.09
C VAL A 209 -17.24 15.26 3.01
N ALA A 210 -18.27 16.10 3.01
CA ALA A 210 -19.33 16.06 2.01
C ALA A 210 -18.79 16.41 0.60
N ALA A 211 -17.98 17.46 0.49
CA ALA A 211 -17.39 17.88 -0.79
C ALA A 211 -16.41 16.86 -1.37
N LEU A 212 -15.71 16.13 -0.51
CA LEU A 212 -14.72 15.12 -0.91
C LEU A 212 -15.31 13.71 -1.03
N ARG A 213 -16.57 13.51 -0.64
CA ARG A 213 -17.19 12.19 -0.60
C ARG A 213 -17.21 11.58 -2.00
N ARG A 214 -16.87 10.29 -2.09
CA ARG A 214 -17.12 9.52 -3.30
C ARG A 214 -18.61 9.25 -3.39
N ASP A 215 -19.29 9.94 -4.30
CA ASP A 215 -20.65 9.60 -4.68
C ASP A 215 -20.67 8.18 -5.28
N GLY A 216 -21.72 7.42 -4.98
CA GLY A 216 -21.81 5.97 -5.14
C GLY A 216 -21.66 5.41 -6.57
N GLU A 217 -21.31 6.22 -7.55
CA GLU A 217 -20.89 5.76 -8.86
C GLU A 217 -19.47 5.20 -8.79
N ARG A 218 -19.39 3.90 -8.46
CA ARG A 218 -18.26 3.07 -8.88
C ARG A 218 -18.03 3.35 -10.37
N GLY A 219 -16.86 3.90 -10.71
CA GLY A 219 -16.45 4.05 -12.10
C GLY A 219 -16.73 2.75 -12.88
N THR A 220 -17.22 2.90 -14.11
CA THR A 220 -17.51 1.76 -14.98
C THR A 220 -16.31 0.82 -15.02
N PRO A 221 -16.47 -0.47 -14.65
CA PRO A 221 -15.36 -1.42 -14.69
C PRO A 221 -14.78 -1.49 -16.09
N LEU A 222 -13.46 -1.35 -16.22
CA LEU A 222 -12.77 -1.52 -17.49
C LEU A 222 -12.96 -2.96 -17.98
N GLU A 223 -13.62 -3.12 -19.12
CA GLU A 223 -13.74 -4.41 -19.81
C GLU A 223 -12.52 -4.62 -20.71
N VAL A 224 -11.84 -5.76 -20.53
CA VAL A 224 -10.72 -6.16 -21.41
C VAL A 224 -11.22 -7.07 -22.54
N SER A 225 -10.57 -6.97 -23.69
CA SER A 225 -10.94 -7.74 -24.88
C SER A 225 -10.74 -9.25 -24.65
N ARG A 226 -11.32 -10.09 -25.53
CA ARG A 226 -11.19 -11.56 -25.42
C ARG A 226 -9.75 -12.02 -25.65
N GLU A 227 -9.04 -11.28 -26.49
CA GLU A 227 -7.65 -11.54 -26.85
C GLU A 227 -6.69 -11.12 -25.73
N ASP A 228 -6.89 -9.94 -25.12
CA ASP A 228 -6.10 -9.51 -23.95
C ASP A 228 -6.29 -10.45 -22.76
N TRP A 229 -7.52 -10.94 -22.61
CA TRP A 229 -7.88 -11.94 -21.61
C TRP A 229 -7.12 -13.27 -21.84
N ALA A 230 -7.07 -13.78 -23.07
CA ALA A 230 -6.35 -15.00 -23.40
C ALA A 230 -4.81 -14.82 -23.33
N GLY A 231 -4.30 -13.67 -23.78
CA GLY A 231 -2.89 -13.29 -23.71
C GLY A 231 -2.38 -13.20 -22.27
N PHE A 232 -3.20 -12.67 -21.35
CA PHE A 232 -2.92 -12.66 -19.92
C PHE A 232 -2.73 -14.07 -19.33
N PHE A 233 -3.39 -15.09 -19.88
CA PHE A 233 -3.19 -16.48 -19.43
C PHE A 233 -2.03 -17.19 -20.13
N ASN A 234 -1.77 -16.88 -21.40
CA ASN A 234 -0.82 -17.60 -22.26
C ASN A 234 0.62 -17.06 -22.20
N GLY A 235 0.83 -15.77 -21.94
CA GLY A 235 2.15 -15.12 -22.03
C GLY A 235 3.06 -15.27 -20.81
N MET A 236 2.94 -16.35 -20.03
CA MET A 236 3.62 -16.49 -18.72
C MET A 236 4.60 -17.66 -18.67
N PRO A 237 5.70 -17.54 -17.92
CA PRO A 237 6.59 -18.66 -17.67
C PRO A 237 5.80 -19.81 -17.05
N ARG A 238 5.84 -20.98 -17.70
CA ARG A 238 5.52 -22.24 -17.02
C ARG A 238 6.62 -22.40 -15.99
N GLY A 239 6.38 -21.92 -14.77
CA GLY A 239 7.34 -22.08 -13.69
C GLY A 239 7.73 -23.55 -13.58
N TYR A 240 9.02 -23.80 -13.30
CA TYR A 240 9.55 -25.12 -12.99
C TYR A 240 8.55 -25.91 -12.13
N ASP A 241 8.32 -27.16 -12.54
CA ASP A 241 7.23 -28.01 -12.11
C ASP A 241 6.96 -27.97 -10.59
N GLY A 242 5.73 -27.60 -10.21
CA GLY A 242 5.16 -27.91 -8.89
C GLY A 242 5.40 -26.94 -7.73
N VAL A 243 6.27 -25.94 -7.84
CA VAL A 243 6.57 -25.04 -6.70
C VAL A 243 5.54 -23.90 -6.59
N VAL A 244 4.67 -23.98 -5.57
CA VAL A 244 3.75 -22.89 -5.17
C VAL A 244 4.39 -22.06 -4.07
N CYS A 245 4.75 -20.81 -4.37
CA CYS A 245 5.47 -20.00 -3.40
C CYS A 245 4.62 -19.63 -2.18
N THR A 246 5.27 -19.30 -1.07
CA THR A 246 4.59 -19.07 0.23
C THR A 246 3.48 -18.01 0.16
N ALA A 247 3.68 -16.94 -0.61
CA ALA A 247 2.68 -15.89 -0.80
C ALA A 247 1.43 -16.38 -1.56
N VAL A 248 1.61 -17.25 -2.56
CA VAL A 248 0.50 -17.89 -3.29
C VAL A 248 -0.22 -18.87 -2.39
N ARG A 249 0.52 -19.67 -1.61
CA ARG A 249 -0.03 -20.64 -0.66
C ARG A 249 -0.89 -19.99 0.44
N ARG A 250 -0.44 -18.88 1.04
CA ARG A 250 -1.17 -18.14 2.09
C ARG A 250 -2.51 -17.62 1.58
N ARG A 251 -2.50 -16.97 0.40
CA ARG A 251 -3.72 -16.42 -0.21
C ARG A 251 -4.65 -17.50 -0.74
N PHE A 252 -4.11 -18.58 -1.32
CA PHE A 252 -4.89 -19.74 -1.70
C PHE A 252 -5.63 -20.35 -0.50
N ARG A 253 -4.98 -20.50 0.65
CA ARG A 253 -5.65 -20.97 1.89
C ARG A 253 -6.77 -20.04 2.33
N ALA A 254 -6.53 -18.72 2.34
CA ALA A 254 -7.57 -17.75 2.67
C ALA A 254 -8.77 -17.82 1.70
N ALA A 255 -8.50 -17.99 0.40
CA ALA A 255 -9.51 -18.17 -0.63
C ALA A 255 -10.35 -19.44 -0.42
N VAL A 256 -9.71 -20.56 -0.09
CA VAL A 256 -10.39 -21.83 0.22
C VAL A 256 -11.29 -21.71 1.45
N LEU A 257 -10.83 -21.05 2.51
CA LEU A 257 -11.63 -20.82 3.72
C LEU A 257 -12.85 -19.93 3.45
N ALA A 258 -12.69 -18.92 2.58
CA ALA A 258 -13.79 -18.08 2.13
C ALA A 258 -14.82 -18.86 1.29
N ALA A 259 -14.35 -19.64 0.31
CA ALA A 259 -15.20 -20.44 -0.59
C ALA A 259 -16.02 -21.52 0.16
N ARG A 260 -15.54 -21.96 1.32
CA ARG A 260 -16.23 -22.92 2.21
C ARG A 260 -17.22 -22.27 3.17
N GLY A 261 -17.44 -20.95 3.10
CA GLY A 261 -18.39 -20.23 3.94
C GLY A 261 -17.97 -20.07 5.41
N GLN A 262 -16.76 -20.48 5.79
CA GLN A 262 -16.28 -20.57 7.17
C GLN A 262 -15.94 -19.21 7.81
N THR A 263 -16.24 -18.10 7.14
CA THR A 263 -15.93 -16.75 7.63
C THR A 263 -17.18 -15.86 7.79
N GLY A 264 -18.40 -16.28 7.41
CA GLY A 264 -19.66 -15.64 7.83
C GLY A 264 -20.35 -14.50 7.02
N THR A 265 -19.97 -14.09 5.80
CA THR A 265 -20.72 -13.11 4.97
C THR A 265 -20.43 -13.27 3.46
N SER A 266 -21.51 -13.05 2.69
CA SER A 266 -21.80 -13.14 1.23
C SER A 266 -20.68 -13.04 0.16
N ARG A 267 -21.07 -13.43 -1.07
CA ARG A 267 -20.49 -13.30 -2.46
C ARG A 267 -19.36 -12.28 -2.71
N ARG A 268 -19.22 -11.23 -1.89
CA ARG A 268 -18.14 -10.23 -1.93
C ARG A 268 -16.79 -10.78 -1.46
N ARG A 269 -16.80 -11.76 -0.53
CA ARG A 269 -15.57 -12.43 -0.08
C ARG A 269 -15.00 -13.38 -1.13
N ASP A 270 -15.86 -13.97 -1.94
CA ASP A 270 -15.42 -14.77 -3.09
C ASP A 270 -14.70 -13.88 -4.10
N ALA A 271 -15.23 -12.71 -4.46
CA ALA A 271 -14.55 -11.76 -5.35
C ALA A 271 -13.16 -11.29 -4.86
N ALA A 272 -12.98 -11.12 -3.54
CA ALA A 272 -11.70 -10.73 -2.94
C ALA A 272 -10.62 -11.83 -3.02
N ALA A 273 -11.02 -13.09 -2.81
CA ALA A 273 -10.16 -14.26 -2.99
C ALA A 273 -9.66 -14.41 -4.45
N HIS A 274 -10.54 -14.11 -5.40
CA HIS A 274 -10.27 -14.15 -6.83
C HIS A 274 -9.36 -13.00 -7.30
N ALA A 275 -9.60 -11.78 -6.80
CA ALA A 275 -8.73 -10.62 -7.03
C ALA A 275 -7.33 -10.83 -6.44
N ALA A 276 -7.23 -11.49 -5.28
CA ALA A 276 -5.95 -11.81 -4.64
C ALA A 276 -5.09 -12.79 -5.47
N ALA A 277 -5.70 -13.77 -6.14
CA ALA A 277 -4.98 -14.71 -7.02
C ALA A 277 -4.54 -14.05 -8.33
N ALA A 278 -5.35 -13.14 -8.89
CA ALA A 278 -4.99 -12.37 -10.09
C ALA A 278 -3.91 -11.30 -9.79
N ALA A 279 -3.92 -10.69 -8.60
CA ALA A 279 -2.87 -9.77 -8.15
C ALA A 279 -1.52 -10.49 -7.94
N LEU A 280 -1.53 -11.72 -7.40
CA LEU A 280 -0.34 -12.57 -7.29
C LEU A 280 0.26 -12.94 -8.65
N ARG A 281 -0.58 -13.17 -9.66
CA ARG A 281 -0.17 -13.50 -11.04
C ARG A 281 0.62 -12.36 -11.69
N ARG A 282 0.29 -11.10 -11.37
CA ARG A 282 0.96 -9.91 -11.90
C ARG A 282 2.27 -9.54 -11.24
N GLN A 283 2.48 -10.02 -10.01
CA GLN A 283 3.69 -9.76 -9.23
C GLN A 283 4.76 -10.85 -9.44
N GLY A 284 4.63 -11.68 -10.50
CA GLY A 284 5.65 -12.67 -10.88
C GLY A 284 5.76 -13.88 -9.94
N HIS A 285 4.72 -14.20 -9.17
CA HIS A 285 4.77 -15.33 -8.23
C HIS A 285 4.61 -16.70 -8.91
N LEU A 286 5.39 -17.67 -8.45
CA LEU A 286 5.35 -19.06 -8.93
C LEU A 286 4.12 -19.82 -8.40
N GLY A 287 3.52 -20.65 -9.26
CA GLY A 287 2.44 -21.57 -8.89
C GLY A 287 1.01 -21.00 -8.93
N VAL A 288 0.81 -19.79 -9.48
CA VAL A 288 -0.52 -19.14 -9.51
C VAL A 288 -1.53 -19.88 -10.40
N SER A 289 -1.11 -20.39 -11.56
CA SER A 289 -2.01 -21.15 -12.45
C SER A 289 -2.53 -22.42 -11.77
N ALA A 290 -1.66 -23.17 -11.10
CA ALA A 290 -2.03 -24.36 -10.34
C ALA A 290 -2.96 -24.01 -9.15
N ALA A 291 -2.68 -22.91 -8.45
CA ALA A 291 -3.54 -22.44 -7.37
C ALA A 291 -4.94 -22.02 -7.85
N LEU A 292 -5.05 -21.38 -9.01
CA LEU A 292 -6.34 -21.00 -9.61
C LEU A 292 -7.15 -22.23 -10.05
N GLN A 293 -6.50 -23.22 -10.67
CA GLN A 293 -7.15 -24.49 -11.04
C GLN A 293 -7.69 -25.20 -9.80
N ARG A 294 -6.87 -25.33 -8.75
CA ARG A 294 -7.29 -25.96 -7.50
C ARG A 294 -8.40 -25.19 -6.80
N LEU A 295 -8.41 -23.86 -6.91
CA LEU A 295 -9.48 -23.04 -6.33
C LEU A 295 -10.80 -23.23 -7.08
N ALA A 296 -10.76 -23.38 -8.40
CA ALA A 296 -11.93 -23.71 -9.22
C ALA A 296 -12.56 -25.02 -8.77
N GLU A 297 -11.76 -26.06 -8.53
CA GLU A 297 -12.23 -27.36 -8.03
C GLU A 297 -12.88 -27.24 -6.65
N VAL A 298 -12.25 -26.50 -5.73
CA VAL A 298 -12.79 -26.27 -4.38
C VAL A 298 -14.12 -25.52 -4.43
N TYR A 299 -14.23 -24.51 -5.29
CA TYR A 299 -15.46 -23.75 -5.49
C TYR A 299 -16.57 -24.63 -6.07
N SER A 300 -16.28 -25.39 -7.13
CA SER A 300 -17.26 -26.32 -7.72
C SER A 300 -17.76 -27.34 -6.68
N THR A 301 -16.88 -27.82 -5.81
CA THR A 301 -17.27 -28.73 -4.71
C THR A 301 -18.16 -28.02 -3.67
N SER A 302 -17.89 -26.75 -3.34
CA SER A 302 -18.63 -26.03 -2.30
C SER A 302 -20.02 -25.56 -2.73
N VAL A 303 -20.32 -25.60 -4.02
CA VAL A 303 -21.64 -25.26 -4.58
C VAL A 303 -22.32 -26.42 -5.30
N ALA A 304 -21.79 -27.64 -5.16
CA ALA A 304 -22.29 -28.84 -5.85
C ALA A 304 -23.72 -29.20 -5.46
N ASP A 305 -24.20 -28.76 -4.29
CA ASP A 305 -25.57 -28.93 -3.80
C ASP A 305 -26.60 -28.08 -4.55
N ARG A 306 -26.15 -27.00 -5.22
CA ARG A 306 -27.00 -25.98 -5.82
C ARG A 306 -26.65 -25.59 -7.25
N ALA A 307 -25.55 -26.10 -7.80
CA ALA A 307 -25.10 -25.84 -9.15
C ALA A 307 -24.41 -27.06 -9.76
N SER A 308 -24.64 -27.30 -11.05
CA SER A 308 -23.84 -28.28 -11.80
C SER A 308 -22.40 -27.82 -11.95
N GLU A 309 -21.47 -28.76 -12.11
CA GLU A 309 -20.04 -28.47 -12.29
C GLU A 309 -19.78 -27.43 -13.40
N GLY A 310 -20.47 -27.55 -14.54
CA GLY A 310 -20.36 -26.59 -15.63
C GLY A 310 -20.95 -25.22 -15.32
N ALA A 311 -22.00 -25.13 -14.48
CA ALA A 311 -22.55 -23.86 -14.02
C ALA A 311 -21.62 -23.19 -12.99
N ALA A 312 -21.10 -23.96 -12.03
CA ALA A 312 -20.14 -23.51 -11.04
C ALA A 312 -18.83 -23.03 -11.71
N HIS A 313 -18.33 -23.73 -12.72
CA HIS A 313 -17.15 -23.31 -13.46
C HIS A 313 -17.38 -21.99 -14.22
N ARG A 314 -18.55 -21.80 -14.84
CA ARG A 314 -18.90 -20.52 -15.50
C ARG A 314 -19.08 -19.38 -14.50
N GLU A 315 -19.65 -19.66 -13.33
CA GLU A 315 -19.78 -18.68 -12.25
C GLU A 315 -18.41 -18.29 -11.69
N PHE A 316 -17.53 -19.28 -11.47
CA PHE A 316 -16.13 -19.08 -11.10
C PHE A 316 -15.39 -18.19 -12.12
N LEU A 317 -15.51 -18.49 -13.42
CA LEU A 317 -14.93 -17.69 -14.49
C LEU A 317 -15.50 -16.26 -14.54
N ARG A 318 -16.80 -16.07 -14.23
CA ARG A 318 -17.40 -14.74 -14.09
C ARG A 318 -16.82 -13.98 -12.89
N MET A 319 -16.57 -14.67 -11.78
CA MET A 319 -16.04 -14.08 -10.55
C MET A 319 -14.58 -13.64 -10.67
N ILE A 320 -13.75 -14.38 -11.40
CA ILE A 320 -12.39 -13.95 -11.77
C ILE A 320 -12.36 -13.04 -13.00
N GLY A 321 -13.51 -12.83 -13.64
CA GLY A 321 -13.71 -12.39 -15.03
C GLY A 321 -13.10 -11.04 -15.47
N ARG A 322 -13.33 -10.68 -16.73
CA ARG A 322 -12.72 -9.54 -17.47
C ARG A 322 -12.67 -8.23 -16.71
N ARG A 323 -13.65 -7.97 -15.86
CA ARG A 323 -13.74 -6.76 -15.04
C ARG A 323 -12.74 -6.74 -13.88
N ALA A 324 -12.54 -7.87 -13.20
CA ALA A 324 -11.55 -8.00 -12.13
C ALA A 324 -10.12 -7.92 -12.69
N VAL A 325 -9.87 -8.59 -13.83
CA VAL A 325 -8.57 -8.48 -14.52
C VAL A 325 -8.38 -7.10 -15.14
N GLY A 326 -9.43 -6.42 -15.60
CA GLY A 326 -9.35 -5.06 -16.13
C GLY A 326 -8.94 -4.02 -15.10
N GLN A 327 -9.51 -4.06 -13.89
CA GLN A 327 -9.08 -3.19 -12.77
C GLN A 327 -7.64 -3.45 -12.37
N ILE A 328 -7.27 -4.71 -12.34
CA ILE A 328 -5.92 -5.15 -12.09
C ILE A 328 -4.99 -4.62 -13.20
N LEU A 329 -5.29 -4.85 -14.48
CA LEU A 329 -4.56 -4.37 -15.68
C LEU A 329 -4.40 -2.85 -15.74
N ALA A 330 -5.37 -2.08 -15.26
CA ALA A 330 -5.36 -0.62 -15.26
C ALA A 330 -4.40 0.02 -14.23
N GLU A 331 -3.97 -0.72 -13.21
CA GLU A 331 -2.97 -0.25 -12.27
C GLU A 331 -1.56 -0.45 -12.88
N PRO A 332 -0.71 0.57 -13.01
CA PRO A 332 0.64 0.37 -13.49
C PRO A 332 1.41 -0.48 -12.47
N THR A 333 1.80 -1.69 -12.88
CA THR A 333 2.90 -2.39 -12.19
C THR A 333 4.17 -1.70 -12.65
N ASP A 334 5.02 -1.29 -11.70
CA ASP A 334 6.39 -0.89 -12.02
C ASP A 334 7.01 -1.94 -12.96
N PRO A 335 7.40 -1.58 -14.19
CA PRO A 335 8.00 -2.52 -15.14
C PRO A 335 9.15 -3.32 -14.53
N GLU A 336 9.92 -2.70 -13.64
CA GLU A 336 11.00 -3.36 -12.92
C GLU A 336 10.49 -4.41 -11.92
N ALA A 337 9.29 -4.26 -11.35
CA ALA A 337 8.69 -5.28 -10.47
C ALA A 337 8.23 -6.53 -11.24
N ARG A 338 7.95 -6.39 -12.54
CA ARG A 338 7.62 -7.52 -13.43
C ARG A 338 8.86 -8.33 -13.82
N GLU A 339 10.01 -7.67 -13.95
CA GLU A 339 11.31 -8.31 -14.22
C GLU A 339 11.97 -8.92 -12.97
N ARG A 340 11.74 -8.36 -11.78
CA ARG A 340 12.38 -8.79 -10.53
C ARG A 340 11.79 -10.01 -9.81
N GLY A 341 10.66 -10.56 -10.25
CA GLY A 341 10.06 -11.78 -9.65
C GLY A 341 9.61 -11.67 -8.16
N CYS A 342 9.25 -12.80 -7.55
CA CYS A 342 8.80 -12.86 -6.14
C CYS A 342 9.98 -12.72 -5.16
N LEU A 343 9.85 -11.89 -4.12
CA LEU A 343 10.85 -11.77 -3.03
C LEU A 343 10.62 -12.75 -1.85
N CYS A 344 9.72 -13.72 -2.01
CA CYS A 344 9.60 -14.86 -1.09
C CYS A 344 10.84 -15.75 -1.18
N ALA A 345 11.13 -16.55 -0.15
CA ALA A 345 12.27 -17.47 -0.17
C ALA A 345 12.33 -18.34 -1.43
N GLU A 346 11.18 -18.85 -1.89
CA GLU A 346 11.10 -19.65 -3.12
C GLU A 346 11.25 -18.81 -4.40
N GLY A 347 10.89 -17.53 -4.34
CA GLY A 347 11.04 -16.60 -5.47
C GLY A 347 12.47 -16.08 -5.60
N MET A 348 13.13 -15.77 -4.48
CA MET A 348 14.54 -15.45 -4.41
C MET A 348 15.41 -16.62 -4.88
N ALA A 349 15.08 -17.85 -4.49
CA ALA A 349 15.76 -19.05 -4.98
C ALA A 349 15.64 -19.19 -6.51
N ALA A 350 14.48 -18.91 -7.09
CA ALA A 350 14.27 -18.95 -8.54
C ALA A 350 15.00 -17.82 -9.29
N LEU A 351 15.07 -16.63 -8.70
CA LEU A 351 15.87 -15.51 -9.23
C LEU A 351 17.37 -15.85 -9.26
N LEU A 352 17.89 -16.45 -8.19
CA LEU A 352 19.30 -16.86 -8.09
C LEU A 352 19.68 -17.94 -9.11
N ILE A 353 18.79 -18.89 -9.38
CA ILE A 353 18.98 -19.92 -10.42
C ILE A 353 18.96 -19.29 -11.83
N ALA A 354 18.10 -18.31 -12.08
CA ALA A 354 17.98 -17.65 -13.38
C ALA A 354 19.13 -16.70 -13.70
N THR A 355 19.81 -16.14 -12.69
CA THR A 355 20.96 -15.24 -12.86
C THR A 355 22.31 -15.95 -12.91
N GLY A 356 22.34 -17.29 -12.77
CA GLY A 356 23.55 -18.09 -12.94
C GLY A 356 24.62 -17.91 -11.85
N ASP A 357 24.24 -17.41 -10.67
CA ASP A 357 25.18 -17.12 -9.57
C ASP A 357 24.88 -18.03 -8.37
N PRO A 358 25.53 -19.20 -8.25
CA PRO A 358 25.30 -20.14 -7.16
C PRO A 358 26.11 -19.69 -5.94
N VAL A 359 25.53 -18.89 -5.06
CA VAL A 359 26.13 -18.61 -3.75
C VAL A 359 25.53 -19.54 -2.70
N GLU A 360 26.36 -20.48 -2.29
CA GLU A 360 26.34 -21.33 -1.09
C GLU A 360 25.27 -20.95 -0.04
N PHE A 361 24.14 -21.64 -0.07
CA PHE A 361 23.15 -21.64 1.02
C PHE A 361 23.02 -23.06 1.56
N ALA A 362 24.13 -23.67 1.96
CA ALA A 362 24.15 -25.05 2.42
C ALA A 362 25.22 -25.37 3.48
N GLU A 363 25.63 -24.43 4.35
CA GLU A 363 26.37 -24.80 5.57
C GLU A 363 25.93 -23.91 6.74
N GLY A 364 25.03 -24.43 7.57
CA GLY A 364 24.51 -23.70 8.73
C GLY A 364 23.37 -24.37 9.49
N PHE A 365 23.06 -25.63 9.18
CA PHE A 365 22.20 -26.49 10.00
C PHE A 365 22.89 -27.84 10.16
N GLY A 366 23.87 -27.87 11.06
CA GLY A 366 24.40 -29.08 11.69
C GLY A 366 24.25 -28.94 13.19
#